data_AF-W6TWR9-F1
#
_entry.id   AF-W6TWR9-F1
#
_cell.length_a   1.000
_cell.length_b   1.000
_cell.length_c   1.000
_cell.angle_alpha   90.00
_cell.angle_beta   90.00
_cell.angle_gamma   90.00
#
_symmetry.space_group_name_H-M   'P 1'
#
loop_
_entity.id
_entity.type
_entity.pdbx_description
1 polymer ?
#
loop_
_entity_poly.entity_id
_entity_poly.type
_entity_poly.pdbx_seq_one_letter_code
_entity_poly.pdbx_strand_id
1 'polypeptide(L)'
;MSGDLFEEGANQKEYKHTINAYGFIQHEAPELQASLKLKGNPEDWIILLKVGSTGDFMWGDAGDLFFVIHKSDLTKGDFSNVFVTIESS
;
A
#
# COMPACT_ATOMS: atom_id res chain seq x y z
N MET A 1 -31.36 27.56 20.51
CA MET A 1 -31.17 26.12 20.27
C MET A 1 -30.18 26.00 19.14
N SER A 2 -28.89 25.92 19.49
CA SER A 2 -27.79 25.69 18.55
C SER A 2 -27.79 24.22 18.20
N GLY A 3 -27.77 23.90 16.90
CA GLY A 3 -27.67 22.53 16.42
C GLY A 3 -26.25 22.03 16.57
N ASP A 4 -25.97 21.43 17.73
CA ASP A 4 -24.78 20.62 17.94
C ASP A 4 -25.12 19.18 17.52
N LEU A 5 -25.09 18.93 16.21
CA LEU A 5 -25.14 17.57 15.68
C LEU A 5 -24.06 17.45 14.59
N PHE A 6 -23.18 16.48 14.81
CA PHE A 6 -22.16 15.93 13.90
C PHE A 6 -20.81 16.65 13.82
N GLU A 7 -19.99 16.50 14.85
CA GLU A 7 -18.55 16.22 14.65
C GLU A 7 -18.18 14.97 15.44
N GLU A 8 -18.69 13.82 15.00
CA GLU A 8 -18.08 12.54 15.33
C GLU A 8 -16.88 12.41 14.40
N GLY A 9 -15.75 12.96 14.82
CA GLY A 9 -14.47 12.82 14.12
C GLY A 9 -14.22 11.33 13.89
N ALA A 10 -14.36 10.89 12.65
CA ALA A 10 -14.11 9.53 12.24
C ALA A 10 -12.66 9.19 12.61
N ASN A 11 -12.49 8.51 13.74
CA ASN A 11 -11.22 7.94 14.16
C ASN A 11 -10.90 6.80 13.19
N GLN A 12 -10.39 7.12 12.00
CA GLN A 12 -9.89 6.14 11.06
C GLN A 12 -8.69 5.48 11.72
N LYS A 13 -8.89 4.28 12.28
CA LYS A 13 -7.79 3.43 12.72
C LYS A 13 -6.84 3.25 11.56
N GLU A 14 -5.63 3.79 11.69
CA GLU A 14 -4.55 3.55 10.75
C GLU A 14 -4.06 2.11 10.96
N TYR A 15 -4.51 1.20 10.10
CA TYR A 15 -4.05 -0.19 10.14
C TYR A 15 -2.63 -0.25 9.58
N LYS A 16 -1.67 -0.68 10.40
CA LYS A 16 -0.27 -0.85 9.99
C LYS A 16 -0.09 -1.95 8.95
N HIS A 17 -0.96 -2.94 8.94
CA HIS A 17 -0.99 -4.00 7.94
C HIS A 17 -2.32 -4.00 7.20
N THR A 18 -2.30 -4.03 5.88
CA THR A 18 -3.50 -3.92 5.04
C THR A 18 -3.39 -4.71 3.75
N ILE A 19 -4.50 -5.29 3.30
CA ILE A 19 -4.65 -5.99 2.02
C ILE A 19 -5.39 -5.07 1.06
N ASN A 20 -4.99 -5.05 -0.22
CA ASN A 20 -5.58 -4.15 -1.23
C ASN A 20 -5.57 -2.69 -0.78
N ALA A 21 -4.42 -2.25 -0.28
CA ALA A 21 -4.25 -0.93 0.30
C ALA A 21 -4.08 0.14 -0.77
N TYR A 22 -4.49 1.37 -0.48
CA TYR A 22 -4.00 2.56 -1.17
C TYR A 22 -2.94 3.19 -0.27
N GLY A 23 -1.67 3.17 -0.68
CA GLY A 23 -0.57 3.70 0.11
C GLY A 23 -0.55 5.23 0.06
N PHE A 24 -0.42 5.89 1.20
CA PHE A 24 -0.01 7.31 1.26
C PHE A 24 1.51 7.37 0.98
N ILE A 25 1.96 8.34 0.17
CA ILE A 25 3.29 8.27 -0.46
C ILE A 25 4.08 9.56 -0.19
N GLN A 26 5.32 9.43 0.29
CA GLN A 26 6.26 10.54 0.46
C GLN A 26 7.22 10.71 -0.73
N HIS A 27 7.59 9.63 -1.44
CA HIS A 27 8.54 9.64 -2.56
C HIS A 27 7.93 9.19 -3.89
N GLU A 28 7.78 7.88 -4.12
CA GLU A 28 7.18 7.33 -5.35
C GLU A 28 6.19 6.22 -5.04
N ALA A 29 5.10 6.14 -5.81
CA ALA A 29 4.08 5.12 -5.61
C ALA A 29 4.65 3.71 -5.85
N PRO A 30 4.42 2.73 -4.96
CA PRO A 30 4.86 1.34 -5.18
C PRO A 30 4.40 0.77 -6.54
N GLU A 31 3.23 1.18 -7.02
CA GLU A 31 2.68 0.85 -8.34
C GLU A 31 3.52 1.42 -9.49
N LEU A 32 3.99 2.67 -9.35
CA LEU A 32 4.88 3.29 -10.33
C LEU A 32 6.22 2.56 -10.37
N GLN A 33 6.80 2.23 -9.22
CA GLN A 33 8.04 1.45 -9.15
C GLN A 33 7.90 0.08 -9.82
N ALA A 34 6.78 -0.60 -9.55
CA ALA A 34 6.46 -1.88 -10.20
C ALA A 34 6.39 -1.72 -11.73
N SER A 35 5.69 -0.69 -12.23
CA SER A 35 5.59 -0.43 -13.67
C SER A 35 6.93 -0.08 -14.32
N LEU A 36 7.80 0.66 -13.63
CA LEU A 36 9.14 1.00 -14.15
C LEU A 36 10.03 -0.24 -14.21
N LYS A 37 9.91 -1.14 -13.22
CA LYS A 37 10.73 -2.35 -13.12
C LYS A 37 10.25 -3.49 -14.02
N LEU A 38 8.94 -3.76 -14.02
CA LEU A 38 8.31 -4.90 -14.66
C LEU A 38 7.55 -4.53 -15.95
N LYS A 39 7.59 -3.24 -16.34
CA LYS A 39 6.89 -2.65 -17.50
C LYS A 39 5.36 -2.63 -17.30
N GLY A 40 4.65 -2.05 -18.26
CA GLY A 40 3.20 -1.81 -18.17
C GLY A 40 2.87 -0.42 -17.63
N ASN A 41 1.60 -0.14 -17.40
CA ASN A 41 1.15 1.16 -16.90
C ASN A 41 0.96 1.10 -15.38
N PRO A 42 1.33 2.15 -14.61
CA PRO A 42 1.17 2.18 -13.15
C PRO A 42 -0.24 1.82 -12.68
N GLU A 43 -1.28 2.26 -13.40
CA GLU A 43 -2.68 2.00 -13.07
C GLU A 43 -3.09 0.53 -13.18
N ASP A 44 -2.29 -0.31 -13.83
CA ASP A 44 -2.52 -1.75 -13.94
C ASP A 44 -1.91 -2.53 -12.78
N TRP A 45 -1.14 -1.88 -11.92
CA TRP A 45 -0.55 -2.43 -10.70
C TRP A 45 -1.39 -2.03 -9.48
N ILE A 46 -1.44 -2.90 -8.48
CA ILE A 46 -2.08 -2.63 -7.18
C ILE A 46 -1.23 -3.16 -6.05
N ILE A 47 -1.30 -2.51 -4.88
CA ILE A 47 -0.73 -3.06 -3.64
C ILE A 47 -1.60 -4.23 -3.18
N LEU A 48 -1.05 -5.44 -3.28
CA LEU A 48 -1.68 -6.65 -2.74
C LEU A 48 -1.65 -6.65 -1.21
N LEU A 49 -0.50 -6.31 -0.63
CA LEU A 49 -0.26 -6.32 0.80
C LEU A 49 0.71 -5.21 1.19
N LYS A 50 0.36 -4.43 2.21
CA LYS A 50 1.26 -3.56 2.95
C LYS A 50 1.53 -4.18 4.33
N VAL A 51 2.80 -4.23 4.71
CA VAL A 51 3.25 -4.57 6.05
C VAL A 51 4.05 -3.40 6.60
N GLY A 52 3.43 -2.55 7.40
CA GLY A 52 4.12 -1.44 8.04
C GLY A 52 4.95 -1.85 9.25
N SER A 53 5.89 -0.98 9.62
CA SER A 53 6.71 -1.19 10.82
C SER A 53 5.87 -1.07 12.10
N THR A 54 5.81 -2.15 12.89
CA THR A 54 5.12 -2.22 14.18
C THR A 54 5.54 -3.48 14.94
N GLY A 55 5.66 -3.41 16.27
CA GLY A 55 6.14 -4.53 17.08
C GLY A 55 7.52 -5.00 16.63
N ASP A 56 7.64 -6.27 16.27
CA ASP A 56 8.89 -6.89 15.79
C ASP A 56 9.15 -6.67 14.29
N PHE A 57 8.20 -6.08 13.54
CA PHE A 57 8.41 -5.72 12.14
C PHE A 57 9.04 -4.33 12.02
N MET A 58 10.21 -4.25 11.40
CA MET A 58 10.93 -2.99 11.16
C MET A 58 11.53 -3.00 9.75
N TRP A 59 11.19 -1.99 8.94
CA TRP A 59 11.63 -1.86 7.56
C TRP A 59 12.38 -0.54 7.38
N GLY A 60 13.71 -0.59 7.24
CA GLY A 60 14.51 0.64 7.19
C GLY A 60 14.38 1.47 8.47
N ASP A 61 14.19 2.78 8.31
CA ASP A 61 13.89 3.75 9.38
C ASP A 61 12.37 3.85 9.62
N ALA A 62 11.80 2.77 10.14
CA ALA A 62 10.36 2.66 10.45
C ALA A 62 9.40 2.84 9.25
N GLY A 63 9.83 2.40 8.07
CA GLY A 63 9.06 2.43 6.83
C GLY A 63 8.03 1.30 6.64
N ASP A 64 7.62 1.09 5.40
CA ASP A 64 6.61 0.11 4.97
C ASP A 64 7.15 -0.85 3.91
N LEU A 65 6.83 -2.14 4.03
CA LEU A 65 7.06 -3.16 3.01
C LEU A 65 5.79 -3.34 2.15
N PHE A 66 5.94 -3.31 0.83
CA PHE A 66 4.85 -3.45 -0.13
C PHE A 66 5.04 -4.65 -1.05
N PHE A 67 3.97 -5.41 -1.24
CA PHE A 67 3.82 -6.41 -2.28
C PHE A 67 2.85 -5.87 -3.32
N VAL A 68 3.29 -5.76 -4.57
CA VAL A 68 2.56 -5.14 -5.67
C VAL A 68 2.36 -6.17 -6.78
N ILE A 69 1.14 -6.27 -7.30
CA ILE A 69 0.78 -7.25 -8.33
C ILE A 69 0.06 -6.57 -9.49
N HIS A 70 0.30 -7.06 -10.71
CA HIS A 70 -0.45 -6.64 -11.88
C HIS A 70 -1.87 -7.23 -11.85
N LYS A 71 -2.90 -6.43 -12.18
CA LYS A 71 -4.32 -6.84 -12.11
C LYS A 71 -4.63 -8.10 -12.92
N SER A 72 -3.97 -8.30 -14.07
CA SER A 72 -4.15 -9.51 -14.88
C SER A 72 -3.66 -10.77 -14.19
N ASP A 73 -2.56 -10.67 -13.45
CA ASP A 73 -1.93 -11.82 -12.80
C ASP A 73 -2.74 -12.20 -11.57
N LEU A 74 -3.22 -11.20 -10.82
CA LEU A 74 -4.21 -11.40 -9.77
C LEU A 74 -5.48 -12.08 -10.28
N THR A 75 -6.01 -11.67 -11.44
CA THR A 75 -7.20 -12.29 -12.05
C THR A 75 -6.97 -13.76 -12.41
N LYS A 76 -5.74 -14.11 -12.83
CA LYS A 76 -5.34 -15.49 -13.13
C LYS A 76 -5.01 -16.32 -11.88
N GLY A 77 -4.91 -15.67 -10.71
CA GLY A 77 -4.37 -16.31 -9.50
C GLY A 77 -2.88 -16.63 -9.61
N ASP A 78 -2.16 -15.94 -10.50
CA ASP A 78 -0.73 -16.12 -10.71
C ASP A 78 0.05 -15.09 -9.89
N PHE A 79 0.79 -15.56 -8.89
CA PHE A 79 1.59 -14.72 -8.00
C PHE A 79 3.09 -14.80 -8.30
N SER A 80 3.48 -15.40 -9.44
CA SER A 80 4.89 -15.58 -9.81
C SER A 80 5.60 -14.25 -10.16
N ASN A 81 4.85 -13.19 -10.45
CA ASN A 81 5.34 -11.88 -10.89
C ASN A 81 5.00 -10.75 -9.89
N VAL A 82 4.96 -11.06 -8.60
CA VAL A 82 4.78 -10.04 -7.55
C VAL A 82 6.06 -9.22 -7.41
N PHE A 83 5.92 -7.89 -7.46
CA PHE A 83 6.98 -6.94 -7.15
C PHE A 83 7.01 -6.64 -5.66
N VAL A 84 8.20 -6.53 -5.08
CA VAL A 84 8.38 -6.21 -3.66
C VAL A 84 9.29 -5.00 -3.53
N THR A 85 8.87 -4.02 -2.72
CA THR A 85 9.65 -2.80 -2.44
C THR A 85 9.46 -2.36 -0.99
N ILE A 86 10.43 -1.59 -0.49
CA ILE A 86 10.41 -0.97 0.84
C ILE A 86 10.45 0.54 0.61
N GLU A 87 9.52 1.27 1.21
CA GLU A 87 9.60 2.72 1.35
C GLU A 87 9.99 3.08 2.78
N SER A 88 11.07 3.82 2.93
CA SER A 88 11.59 4.31 4.21
C SER A 88 12.16 5.72 4.00
N SER A 89 12.08 6.56 5.03
CA SER A 89 12.84 7.83 5.09
C SER A 89 14.34 7.58 5.29
#